data_AF-A0AAV1A8T9-F1
#
_entry.id   AF-A0AAV1A8T9-F1
#
_cell.length_a   1.000
_cell.length_b   1.000
_cell.length_c   1.000
_cell.angle_alpha   90.00
_cell.angle_beta   90.00
_cell.angle_gamma   90.00
#
_symmetry.space_group_name_H-M   'P 1'
#
loop_
_entity.id
_entity.type
_entity.pdbx_description
1 polymer ?
#
loop_
_entity_poly.entity_id
_entity_poly.type
_entity_poly.pdbx_seq_one_letter_code
_entity_poly.pdbx_strand_id
1 'polypeptide(L)'
;MEQSAIFSNHNHFTLKLLGSNNNEITFKKVCRDIINHLVKMYRESQLDNHKPAYDGRKSLFTAGAIPFNSKVCVVNLTDENRGSSSDSFDWKKREREFKVTIKFASKTDLYHLTRFLRRTQPDCPYETIQALDITLRATSSEK
;
A
#
# COMPACT_ATOMS: atom_id res chain seq x y z
N MET A 1 -19.88 -7.53 17.12
CA MET A 1 -18.60 -7.79 17.81
C MET A 1 -17.39 -7.83 16.86
N GLU A 2 -17.54 -7.91 15.54
CA GLU A 2 -16.38 -7.98 14.63
C GLU A 2 -15.74 -6.63 14.25
N GLN A 3 -16.44 -5.49 14.42
CA GLN A 3 -15.87 -4.19 14.03
C GLN A 3 -14.75 -3.69 14.96
N SER A 4 -14.64 -4.22 16.19
CA SER A 4 -13.58 -3.83 17.13
C SER A 4 -12.22 -4.47 16.82
N ALA A 5 -12.19 -5.56 16.04
CA ALA A 5 -10.94 -6.22 15.65
C ALA A 5 -10.25 -5.56 14.44
N ILE A 6 -11.01 -4.78 13.66
CA ILE A 6 -10.52 -4.13 12.44
C ILE A 6 -9.46 -3.06 12.78
N PHE A 7 -9.53 -2.45 13.97
CA PHE A 7 -8.69 -1.31 14.32
C PHE A 7 -7.44 -1.66 15.13
N SER A 8 -7.41 -2.80 15.84
CA SER A 8 -6.46 -3.06 16.93
C SER A 8 -4.98 -3.22 16.56
N ASN A 9 -4.62 -3.47 15.29
CA ASN A 9 -3.24 -3.78 14.92
C ASN A 9 -2.83 -3.20 13.56
N HIS A 10 -3.04 -1.91 13.36
CA HIS A 10 -2.50 -1.25 12.18
C HIS A 10 -0.97 -1.21 12.23
N ASN A 11 -0.31 -1.68 11.19
CA ASN A 11 1.13 -1.64 11.03
C ASN A 11 1.49 -0.75 9.84
N HIS A 12 2.49 0.09 10.02
CA HIS A 12 3.04 0.96 8.99
C HIS A 12 4.24 0.31 8.34
N PHE A 13 4.21 0.26 7.02
CA PHE A 13 5.31 -0.16 6.17
C PHE A 13 5.68 0.96 5.22
N THR A 14 6.98 1.10 4.99
CA THR A 14 7.55 1.97 3.97
C THR A 14 7.80 1.19 2.69
N LEU A 15 7.54 1.85 1.56
CA LEU A 15 7.71 1.31 0.23
C LEU A 15 8.81 2.06 -0.51
N LYS A 16 9.67 1.30 -1.20
CA LYS A 16 10.62 1.82 -2.19
C LYS A 16 10.36 1.12 -3.52
N LEU A 17 9.93 1.88 -4.51
CA LEU A 17 9.60 1.37 -5.85
C LEU A 17 10.70 1.76 -6.83
N LEU A 18 11.30 0.77 -7.46
CA LEU A 18 12.37 0.91 -8.44
C LEU A 18 11.95 0.29 -9.76
N GLY A 19 12.17 0.99 -10.88
CA GLY A 19 11.98 0.44 -12.22
C GLY A 19 13.15 -0.45 -12.65
N SER A 20 13.04 -1.03 -13.86
CA SER A 20 14.07 -1.88 -14.49
C SER A 20 15.47 -1.24 -14.48
N ASN A 21 15.59 0.07 -14.73
CA ASN A 21 16.86 0.80 -14.72
C ASN A 21 17.32 1.22 -13.32
N ASN A 22 16.72 0.67 -12.26
CA ASN A 22 16.98 1.02 -10.85
C ASN A 22 16.63 2.48 -10.47
N ASN A 23 15.77 3.12 -11.26
CA ASN A 23 15.29 4.48 -11.00
C ASN A 23 14.07 4.46 -10.06
N GLU A 24 14.01 5.40 -9.12
CA GLU A 24 12.87 5.55 -8.22
C GLU A 24 11.62 6.02 -8.98
N ILE A 25 10.50 5.32 -8.78
CA ILE A 25 9.23 5.65 -9.42
C ILE A 25 8.46 6.62 -8.52
N THR A 26 8.12 7.79 -9.04
CA THR A 26 7.42 8.85 -8.30
C THR A 26 6.01 9.15 -8.84
N PHE A 27 5.65 8.61 -10.00
CA PHE A 27 4.35 8.82 -10.63
C PHE A 27 3.24 8.08 -9.86
N LYS A 28 2.38 8.83 -9.15
CA LYS A 28 1.34 8.28 -8.26
C LYS A 28 0.44 7.23 -8.92
N LYS A 29 0.01 7.44 -10.17
CA LYS A 29 -0.85 6.49 -10.91
C LYS A 29 -0.13 5.15 -11.10
N VAL A 30 1.08 5.19 -11.64
CA VAL A 30 1.93 4.00 -11.85
C VAL A 30 2.22 3.31 -10.53
N CYS A 31 2.55 4.04 -9.47
CA CYS A 31 2.78 3.42 -8.16
C CYS A 31 1.53 2.72 -7.63
N ARG A 32 0.33 3.30 -7.80
CA ARG A 32 -0.93 2.63 -7.42
C ARG A 32 -1.15 1.35 -8.23
N ASP A 33 -0.90 1.38 -9.52
CA ASP A 33 -1.04 0.20 -10.39
C ASP A 33 -0.07 -0.91 -9.97
N ILE A 34 1.20 -0.56 -9.68
CA ILE A 34 2.22 -1.49 -9.17
C ILE A 34 1.76 -2.12 -7.85
N ILE A 35 1.32 -1.31 -6.89
CA ILE A 35 0.92 -1.80 -5.57
C ILE A 35 -0.36 -2.63 -5.66
N ASN A 36 -1.35 -2.24 -6.47
CA ASN A 36 -2.54 -3.04 -6.69
C ASN A 36 -2.20 -4.41 -7.28
N HIS A 37 -1.28 -4.46 -8.25
CA HIS A 37 -0.82 -5.72 -8.83
C HIS A 37 -0.03 -6.56 -7.82
N LEU A 38 0.84 -5.93 -7.02
CA LEU A 38 1.55 -6.58 -5.92
C LEU A 38 0.58 -7.23 -4.95
N VAL A 39 -0.43 -6.49 -4.49
CA VAL A 39 -1.43 -7.02 -3.56
C VAL A 39 -2.17 -8.19 -4.20
N LYS A 40 -2.56 -8.10 -5.46
CA LYS A 40 -3.23 -9.21 -6.17
C LYS A 40 -2.36 -10.47 -6.22
N MET A 41 -1.06 -10.35 -6.47
CA MET A 41 -0.14 -11.49 -6.57
C MET A 41 0.24 -12.09 -5.21
N TYR A 42 0.44 -11.24 -4.20
CA TYR A 42 1.07 -11.64 -2.94
C TYR A 42 0.12 -11.67 -1.73
N ARG A 43 -1.19 -11.38 -1.93
CA ARG A 43 -2.19 -11.36 -0.86
C ARG A 43 -2.21 -12.64 -0.04
N GLU A 44 -2.36 -13.78 -0.71
CA GLU A 44 -2.52 -15.08 -0.04
C GLU A 44 -1.18 -15.66 0.41
N SER A 45 -0.11 -15.38 -0.33
CA SER A 45 1.19 -16.01 -0.12
C SER A 45 2.11 -15.27 0.85
N GLN A 46 2.02 -13.94 0.93
CA GLN A 46 3.00 -13.14 1.67
C GLN A 46 2.38 -12.06 2.56
N LEU A 47 1.17 -11.58 2.25
CA LEU A 47 0.49 -10.53 3.03
C LEU A 47 -0.49 -11.10 4.07
N ASP A 48 -0.46 -12.41 4.32
CA ASP A 48 -1.33 -13.10 5.30
C ASP A 48 -2.83 -12.79 5.10
N ASN A 49 -3.27 -12.76 3.84
CA ASN A 49 -4.61 -12.37 3.41
C ASN A 49 -5.04 -10.94 3.77
N HIS A 50 -4.15 -10.14 4.34
CA HIS A 50 -4.43 -8.74 4.65
C HIS A 50 -4.57 -7.92 3.38
N LYS A 51 -5.49 -6.96 3.45
CA LYS A 51 -5.71 -5.96 2.42
C LYS A 51 -5.04 -4.65 2.85
N PRO A 52 -3.88 -4.31 2.28
CA PRO A 52 -3.17 -3.12 2.72
C PRO A 52 -3.79 -1.86 2.11
N ALA A 53 -3.76 -0.76 2.86
CA ALA A 53 -4.13 0.57 2.40
C ALA A 53 -2.88 1.36 2.01
N TYR A 54 -2.85 1.86 0.77
CA TYR A 54 -1.70 2.56 0.20
C TYR A 54 -1.98 4.06 0.03
N ASP A 55 -1.06 4.91 0.49
CA ASP A 55 -1.18 6.37 0.44
C ASP A 55 -0.96 6.97 -0.96
N GLY A 56 -0.46 6.20 -1.92
CA GLY A 56 -0.08 6.69 -3.24
C GLY A 56 1.34 7.25 -3.32
N ARG A 57 2.15 7.10 -2.27
CA ARG A 57 3.55 7.55 -2.18
C ARG A 57 4.48 6.44 -1.67
N LYS A 58 4.67 6.34 -0.35
CA LYS A 58 5.65 5.46 0.28
C LYS A 58 5.09 4.74 1.49
N SER A 59 3.84 4.97 1.88
CA SER A 59 3.27 4.40 3.10
C SER A 59 2.20 3.38 2.77
N LEU A 60 2.35 2.20 3.36
CA LEU A 60 1.44 1.08 3.26
C LEU A 60 1.01 0.69 4.67
N PHE A 61 -0.29 0.57 4.90
CA PHE A 61 -0.87 0.24 6.20
C PHE A 61 -1.62 -1.09 6.13
N THR A 62 -1.44 -1.97 7.11
CA THR A 62 -2.14 -3.27 7.18
C THR A 62 -2.82 -3.45 8.51
N ALA A 63 -3.97 -4.13 8.54
CA ALA A 63 -4.75 -4.39 9.76
C ALA A 63 -4.13 -5.43 10.71
N GLY A 64 -3.00 -6.04 10.32
CA GLY A 64 -2.28 -7.05 11.08
C GLY A 64 -0.79 -7.09 10.71
N ALA A 65 -0.01 -7.85 11.49
CA ALA A 65 1.42 -8.01 11.23
C ALA A 65 1.62 -8.97 10.06
N ILE A 66 2.58 -8.65 9.19
CA ILE A 66 2.96 -9.49 8.06
C ILE A 66 4.16 -10.33 8.50
N PRO A 67 4.36 -11.58 8.03
CA PRO A 67 5.47 -12.46 8.45
C PRO A 67 6.88 -12.01 8.00
N PHE A 68 7.13 -10.71 7.84
CA PHE A 68 8.45 -10.16 7.55
C PHE A 68 8.56 -8.68 7.97
N ASN A 69 9.77 -8.30 8.41
CA ASN A 69 10.13 -6.90 8.66
C ASN A 69 10.64 -6.19 7.41
N SER A 70 11.20 -6.91 6.44
CA SER A 70 11.56 -6.34 5.15
C SER A 70 11.55 -7.41 4.06
N LYS A 71 11.05 -7.06 2.89
CA LYS A 71 10.98 -7.96 1.74
C LYS A 71 11.03 -7.20 0.43
N VAL A 72 11.68 -7.79 -0.57
CA VAL A 72 11.68 -7.29 -1.95
C VAL A 72 10.73 -8.17 -2.76
N CYS A 73 9.76 -7.55 -3.41
CA CYS A 73 8.81 -8.18 -4.31
C CYS A 73 9.05 -7.67 -5.72
N VAL A 74 8.97 -8.57 -6.70
CA VAL A 74 9.06 -8.21 -8.12
C VAL A 74 7.65 -8.22 -8.71
N VAL A 75 7.32 -7.19 -9.47
CA VAL A 75 6.01 -6.94 -10.08
C VAL A 75 6.21 -6.63 -11.55
N ASN A 76 5.55 -7.37 -12.42
CA ASN A 76 5.57 -7.12 -13.86
C ASN A 76 4.24 -6.47 -14.27
N LEU A 77 4.28 -5.24 -14.78
CA LEU A 77 3.11 -4.59 -15.36
C LEU A 77 3.16 -4.69 -16.87
N THR A 78 2.08 -5.19 -17.47
CA THR A 78 1.80 -5.09 -18.90
C THR A 78 1.12 -3.75 -19.17
N ASP A 79 1.68 -2.95 -20.09
CA ASP A 79 1.06 -1.72 -20.57
C ASP A 79 -0.10 -2.10 -21.51
N GLU A 80 -1.28 -2.38 -20.94
CA GLU A 80 -2.50 -2.51 -21.72
C GLU A 80 -2.96 -1.10 -22.09
N ASN A 81 -2.53 -0.69 -23.28
CA ASN A 81 -2.81 0.60 -23.88
C ASN A 81 -4.30 0.95 -23.71
N ARG A 82 -4.58 1.98 -22.90
CA ARG A 82 -5.93 2.52 -22.71
C ARG A 82 -6.35 3.18 -24.03
N GLY A 83 -7.00 2.39 -24.87
CA GLY A 83 -7.86 2.74 -26.00
C GLY A 83 -7.50 3.99 -26.83
N SER A 84 -7.04 3.77 -28.06
CA SER A 84 -7.51 4.56 -29.21
C SER A 84 -7.24 3.81 -30.52
N SER A 85 -8.34 3.44 -31.18
CA SER A 85 -8.58 3.44 -32.63
C SER A 85 -7.49 2.95 -33.62
N SER A 86 -7.91 1.98 -34.44
CA SER A 86 -7.53 1.77 -35.86
C SER A 86 -6.10 1.30 -36.14
N ASP A 87 -6.02 0.10 -36.73
CA ASP A 87 -5.06 -0.32 -37.74
C ASP A 87 -3.61 0.17 -37.60
N SER A 88 -2.74 -0.64 -37.00
CA SER A 88 -1.38 -0.90 -37.51
C SER A 88 -0.56 -1.85 -36.63
N PHE A 89 0.05 -2.81 -37.33
CA PHE A 89 1.33 -3.48 -37.10
C PHE A 89 2.10 -3.19 -35.78
N ASP A 90 2.38 -4.25 -35.02
CA ASP A 90 3.52 -4.39 -34.09
C ASP A 90 3.54 -3.48 -32.83
N TRP A 91 2.50 -3.54 -32.00
CA TRP A 91 2.56 -3.00 -30.64
C TRP A 91 3.17 -4.06 -29.69
N LYS A 92 4.49 -4.07 -29.55
CA LYS A 92 5.17 -4.82 -28.49
C LYS A 92 4.55 -4.44 -27.14
N LYS A 93 3.81 -5.36 -26.51
CA LYS A 93 3.50 -5.35 -25.08
C LYS A 93 4.80 -5.09 -24.32
N ARG A 94 5.04 -3.85 -23.90
CA ARG A 94 6.24 -3.52 -23.12
C ARG A 94 5.94 -3.90 -21.68
N GLU A 95 6.21 -5.16 -21.34
CA GLU A 95 6.28 -5.58 -19.94
C GLU A 95 7.37 -4.80 -19.23
N ARG A 96 7.00 -4.14 -18.14
CA ARG A 96 7.94 -3.41 -17.29
C ARG A 96 8.04 -4.13 -15.95
N GLU A 97 9.24 -4.57 -15.62
CA GLU A 97 9.56 -5.10 -14.31
C GLU A 97 9.80 -3.95 -13.32
N PHE A 98 9.19 -4.08 -12.15
CA PHE A 98 9.35 -3.18 -11.01
C PHE A 98 9.74 -3.98 -9.77
N LYS A 99 10.70 -3.44 -9.02
CA LYS A 99 11.13 -3.97 -7.72
C LYS A 99 10.53 -3.10 -6.63
N VAL A 100 9.73 -3.72 -5.77
CA VAL A 100 9.09 -3.07 -4.63
C VAL A 100 9.70 -3.61 -3.36
N THR A 101 10.39 -2.75 -2.61
CA THR A 101 10.87 -3.09 -1.27
C THR A 101 9.83 -2.64 -0.25
N ILE A 102 9.32 -3.57 0.54
CA ILE A 102 8.41 -3.35 1.67
C ILE A 102 9.25 -3.46 2.94
N LYS A 103 9.19 -2.45 3.82
CA LYS A 103 9.93 -2.46 5.09
C LYS A 103 9.04 -1.97 6.22
N PHE A 104 8.92 -2.76 7.28
CA PHE A 104 8.24 -2.39 8.51
C PHE A 104 8.87 -1.12 9.09
N ALA A 105 8.03 -0.15 9.41
CA ALA A 105 8.43 1.14 9.93
C ALA A 105 8.02 1.28 11.40
N SER A 106 6.74 1.07 11.68
CA SER A 106 6.21 1.24 13.04
C SER A 106 4.87 0.54 13.22
N LYS A 107 4.46 0.38 14.47
CA LYS A 107 3.11 -0.05 14.84
C LYS A 107 2.28 1.19 15.19
N THR A 108 1.03 1.21 14.77
CA THR A 108 0.09 2.27 15.12
C THR A 108 -0.26 2.23 16.61
N ASP A 109 -0.15 3.38 17.28
CA ASP A 109 -0.43 3.51 18.71
C ASP A 109 -1.86 4.04 18.94
N LEU A 110 -2.80 3.10 19.11
CA LEU A 110 -4.19 3.41 19.45
C LEU A 110 -4.36 3.83 20.92
N TYR A 111 -3.42 3.47 21.79
CA TYR A 111 -3.47 3.86 23.18
C TYR A 111 -3.24 5.37 23.29
N HIS A 112 -2.22 5.88 22.58
CA HIS A 112 -1.99 7.31 22.42
C HIS A 112 -3.24 7.99 21.81
N LEU A 113 -3.81 7.46 20.72
CA LEU A 113 -5.06 8.01 20.15
C LEU A 113 -6.18 8.10 21.18
N THR A 114 -6.40 7.05 21.96
CA THR A 114 -7.46 7.02 22.97
C THR A 114 -7.24 8.08 24.05
N ARG A 115 -6.00 8.26 24.53
CA ARG A 115 -5.67 9.30 25.53
C ARG A 115 -5.82 10.71 24.98
N PHE A 116 -5.44 10.91 23.71
CA PHE A 116 -5.63 12.18 23.00
C PHE A 116 -7.12 12.54 22.90
N LEU A 117 -7.96 11.59 22.47
CA LEU A 117 -9.42 11.78 22.38
C LEU A 117 -10.07 12.05 23.74
N ARG A 118 -9.54 11.46 24.83
CA ARG A 118 -9.98 11.71 26.21
C ARG A 118 -9.44 13.02 26.80
N ARG A 119 -8.71 13.82 26.03
CA ARG A 119 -8.04 15.06 26.48
C ARG A 119 -7.08 14.83 27.65
N THR A 120 -6.64 13.59 27.85
CA THR A 120 -5.67 13.23 28.89
C THR A 120 -4.24 13.46 28.43
N GLN A 121 -4.05 13.55 27.12
CA GLN A 121 -2.76 13.75 26.47
C GLN A 121 -2.91 14.85 25.40
N PRO A 122 -2.11 15.94 25.46
CA PRO A 122 -2.29 17.09 24.56
C PRO A 122 -1.62 16.91 23.19
N ASP A 123 -0.60 16.06 23.09
CA ASP A 123 0.10 15.77 21.83
C ASP A 123 -0.77 14.92 20.89
N CYS A 124 -0.75 15.29 19.61
CA CYS A 124 -1.59 14.69 18.58
C CYS A 124 -0.87 13.48 17.95
N PRO A 125 -1.50 12.29 17.91
CA PRO A 125 -0.95 11.09 17.25
C PRO A 125 -1.17 11.13 15.74
N TYR A 126 -0.43 12.00 15.06
CA TYR A 126 -0.55 12.24 13.61
C TYR A 126 -0.47 10.97 12.77
N GLU A 127 0.51 10.10 13.03
CA GLU A 127 0.72 8.85 12.30
C GLU A 127 -0.50 7.91 12.39
N THR A 128 -1.09 7.81 13.60
CA THR A 128 -2.27 6.97 13.84
C THR A 128 -3.51 7.52 13.14
N ILE A 129 -3.71 8.83 13.20
CA ILE A 129 -4.82 9.50 12.49
C ILE A 129 -4.66 9.35 10.97
N GLN A 130 -3.43 9.49 10.47
CA GLN A 130 -3.12 9.31 9.05
C GLN A 130 -3.37 7.86 8.59
N ALA A 131 -2.94 6.86 9.37
CA ALA A 131 -3.21 5.45 9.09
C ALA A 131 -4.72 5.19 8.96
N LEU A 132 -5.53 5.78 9.86
CA LEU A 132 -6.99 5.67 9.83
C LEU A 132 -7.59 6.37 8.60
N ASP A 133 -7.21 7.62 8.31
CA ASP A 133 -7.70 8.36 7.13
C ASP A 133 -7.41 7.61 5.83
N ILE A 134 -6.20 7.08 5.66
CA ILE A 134 -5.80 6.32 4.47
C ILE A 134 -6.59 5.03 4.35
N THR A 135 -6.76 4.30 5.45
CA THR A 135 -7.52 3.04 5.46
C THR A 135 -8.98 3.27 5.12
N LEU A 136 -9.61 4.30 5.70
CA LEU A 136 -10.99 4.66 5.40
C LEU A 136 -11.17 5.09 3.93
N ARG A 137 -10.25 5.90 3.38
CA ARG A 137 -10.28 6.28 1.96
C ARG A 137 -10.13 5.09 1.03
N ALA A 138 -9.26 4.14 1.37
CA ALA A 138 -9.08 2.93 0.59
C ALA A 138 -10.37 2.11 0.54
N THR A 139 -11.08 1.95 1.66
CA THR A 139 -12.39 1.24 1.69
C THR A 139 -13.50 2.00 0.95
N SER A 140 -13.48 3.34 0.94
CA SER A 140 -14.49 4.15 0.23
C SER A 140 -14.29 4.19 -1.28
N SER A 141 -13.08 3.94 -1.78
CA SER A 141 -12.76 3.95 -3.21
C SER A 141 -13.19 2.68 -3.95
N GLU A 142 -13.80 1.72 -3.25
CA GLU A 142 -14.22 0.42 -3.80
C GLU A 142 -15.72 0.30 -4.06
N LYS A 143 -16.44 1.43 -4.10
CA LYS A 143 -17.84 1.49 -4.52
C LYS A 143 -17.96 1.84 -5.99
#